data_AF-A0AAW4X460-F1
#
_entry.id   AF-A0AAW4X460-F1
#
_cell.length_a   1.000
_cell.length_b   1.000
_cell.length_c   1.000
_cell.angle_alpha   90.00
_cell.angle_beta   90.00
_cell.angle_gamma   90.00
#
_symmetry.space_group_name_H-M   'P 1'
#
loop_
_entity.id
_entity.type
_entity.pdbx_description
1 polymer ?
#
loop_
_entity_poly.entity_id
_entity_poly.type
_entity_poly.pdbx_seq_one_letter_code
_entity_poly.pdbx_strand_id
1 'polypeptide(L)'
;MTNLRRSIRYFVRGMSYGSITYLTIIAFFWQSSSISKANIITVFVISGLIGELSFLFQTELSFSSALLIHLAGTFILFIGMMLINHWSLNRQTILIFILAYIVIWLIIRLVEEHQIHRINQQIRNRRK
;
A
#
# COMPACT_ATOMS: atom_id res chain seq x y z
N MET A 1 21.97 9.73 2.42
CA MET A 1 21.22 9.17 3.58
C MET A 1 20.77 7.76 3.21
N THR A 2 21.59 6.77 3.55
CA THR A 2 21.91 5.63 2.69
C THR A 2 20.90 4.48 2.86
N ASN A 3 20.04 4.25 1.86
CA ASN A 3 19.16 3.09 1.64
C ASN A 3 18.22 2.61 2.77
N LEU A 4 18.72 2.29 3.97
CA LEU A 4 17.96 1.75 5.10
C LEU A 4 16.84 2.70 5.55
N ARG A 5 17.15 4.00 5.73
CA ARG A 5 16.14 4.99 6.12
C ARG A 5 15.02 5.14 5.07
N ARG A 6 15.33 4.91 3.79
CA ARG A 6 14.33 4.97 2.71
C ARG A 6 13.44 3.74 2.75
N SER A 7 14.04 2.56 2.88
CA SER A 7 13.33 1.30 3.07
C SER A 7 12.39 1.38 4.27
N ILE A 8 12.88 1.74 5.47
CA ILE A 8 12.02 1.90 6.66
C ILE A 8 10.81 2.83 6.39
N ARG A 9 10.98 3.93 5.64
CA ARG A 9 9.85 4.80 5.29
C ARG A 9 8.85 4.14 4.36
N TYR A 10 9.29 3.39 3.36
CA TYR A 10 8.41 2.64 2.46
C TYR A 10 7.66 1.55 3.21
N PHE A 11 8.38 0.76 4.00
CA PHE A 11 7.80 -0.27 4.85
C PHE A 11 6.72 0.29 5.77
N VAL A 12 7.02 1.37 6.52
CA VAL A 12 6.05 1.98 7.45
C VAL A 12 4.84 2.58 6.72
N ARG A 13 5.05 3.20 5.54
CA ARG A 13 3.94 3.68 4.70
C ARG A 13 3.05 2.54 4.23
N GLY A 14 3.65 1.46 3.73
CA GLY A 14 2.93 0.26 3.30
C GLY A 14 2.12 -0.35 4.44
N MET A 15 2.75 -0.51 5.62
CA MET A 15 2.11 -0.98 6.84
C MET A 15 0.91 -0.11 7.25
N SER A 16 1.02 1.21 7.10
CA SER A 16 -0.07 2.16 7.39
C SER A 16 -1.27 1.94 6.47
N TYR A 17 -1.06 1.84 5.15
CA TYR A 17 -2.15 1.56 4.21
C TYR A 17 -2.76 0.18 4.43
N GLY A 18 -1.94 -0.84 4.65
CA GLY A 18 -2.42 -2.22 4.87
C GLY A 18 -3.24 -2.36 6.14
N SER A 19 -2.79 -1.77 7.25
CA SER A 19 -3.52 -1.79 8.52
C SER A 19 -4.88 -1.08 8.43
N ILE A 20 -4.93 0.12 7.85
CA ILE A 20 -6.19 0.85 7.63
C ILE A 20 -7.14 0.04 6.74
N THR A 21 -6.62 -0.53 5.66
CA THR A 21 -7.41 -1.35 4.73
C THR A 21 -7.97 -2.59 5.44
N TYR A 22 -7.14 -3.31 6.19
CA TYR A 22 -7.56 -4.51 6.91
C TYR A 22 -8.65 -4.21 7.95
N LEU A 23 -8.48 -3.16 8.75
CA LEU A 23 -9.48 -2.74 9.73
C LEU A 23 -10.79 -2.31 9.06
N THR A 24 -10.71 -1.61 7.93
CA THR A 24 -11.89 -1.22 7.14
C THR A 24 -12.63 -2.46 6.61
N ILE A 25 -11.89 -3.44 6.09
CA ILE A 25 -12.48 -4.69 5.59
C ILE A 25 -13.21 -5.42 6.71
N ILE A 26 -12.57 -5.56 7.88
CA ILE A 26 -13.22 -6.19 9.04
C ILE A 26 -14.48 -5.43 9.45
N ALA A 27 -14.39 -4.11 9.59
CA ALA A 27 -15.48 -3.28 10.09
C ALA A 27 -16.74 -3.35 9.21
N PHE A 28 -16.57 -3.38 7.89
CA PHE A 28 -17.68 -3.26 6.93
C PHE A 28 -18.05 -4.56 6.20
N PHE A 29 -17.11 -5.49 6.07
CA PHE A 29 -17.29 -6.69 5.25
C PHE A 29 -17.14 -8.01 6.02
N TRP A 30 -16.59 -8.00 7.24
CA TRP A 30 -16.28 -9.24 7.95
C TRP A 30 -16.49 -9.16 9.46
N GLN A 31 -17.74 -9.21 9.88
CA GLN A 31 -18.14 -8.99 11.28
C GLN A 31 -17.97 -10.23 12.20
N SER A 32 -17.69 -11.42 11.66
CA SER A 32 -17.74 -12.69 12.42
C SER A 32 -16.43 -13.50 12.46
N SER A 33 -15.30 -12.97 11.98
CA SER A 33 -14.01 -13.68 12.05
C SER A 33 -13.27 -13.35 13.33
N SER A 34 -12.86 -14.39 14.06
CA SER A 34 -11.87 -14.29 15.14
C SER A 34 -10.59 -13.64 14.58
N ILE A 35 -10.26 -12.43 15.05
CA ILE A 35 -9.04 -11.73 14.67
C ILE A 35 -7.89 -12.29 15.52
N SER A 36 -7.03 -13.09 14.89
CA SER A 36 -5.84 -13.63 15.56
C SER A 36 -4.68 -12.63 15.56
N LYS A 37 -3.78 -12.75 16.55
CA LYS A 37 -2.51 -11.99 16.56
C LYS A 37 -1.66 -12.28 15.32
N ALA A 38 -1.69 -13.53 14.84
CA ALA A 38 -0.97 -13.93 13.63
C ALA A 38 -1.50 -13.19 12.39
N ASN A 39 -2.83 -12.99 12.27
CA ASN A 39 -3.43 -12.24 11.17
C ASN A 39 -2.91 -10.81 11.12
N ILE A 40 -2.88 -10.14 12.27
CA ILE A 40 -2.39 -8.76 12.39
C ILE A 40 -0.92 -8.66 11.99
N ILE A 41 -0.08 -9.55 12.51
CA ILE A 41 1.36 -9.57 12.21
C ILE A 41 1.59 -9.82 10.71
N THR A 42 0.91 -10.80 10.12
CA THR A 42 1.03 -11.08 8.69
C THR A 42 0.60 -9.89 7.84
N VAL A 43 -0.51 -9.23 8.19
CA VAL A 43 -0.94 -8.00 7.51
C VAL A 43 0.14 -6.92 7.60
N PHE A 44 0.72 -6.66 8.76
CA PHE A 44 1.76 -5.65 8.93
C PHE A 44 3.01 -5.94 8.08
N VAL A 45 3.51 -7.17 8.13
CA VAL A 45 4.70 -7.58 7.38
C VAL A 45 4.45 -7.51 5.89
N ILE A 46 3.37 -8.12 5.40
CA ILE A 46 3.09 -8.19 3.96
C ILE A 46 2.81 -6.80 3.39
N SER A 47 2.02 -5.98 4.09
CA SER A 47 1.76 -4.62 3.63
C SER A 47 2.99 -3.72 3.68
N GLY A 48 3.90 -3.92 4.64
CA GLY A 48 5.21 -3.28 4.63
C GLY A 48 6.06 -3.69 3.42
N LEU A 49 6.11 -4.98 3.08
CA LEU A 49 6.78 -5.47 1.87
C LEU A 49 6.15 -4.93 0.58
N ILE A 50 4.82 -4.77 0.54
CA ILE A 50 4.12 -4.07 -0.53
C ILE A 50 4.60 -2.62 -0.63
N GLY A 51 4.75 -1.94 0.51
CA GLY A 51 5.32 -0.60 0.58
C GLY A 51 6.71 -0.51 -0.06
N GLU A 52 7.58 -1.49 0.20
CA GLU A 52 8.92 -1.55 -0.40
C GLU A 52 8.87 -1.52 -1.93
N LEU A 53 7.91 -2.20 -2.56
CA LEU A 53 7.77 -2.21 -4.03
C LEU A 53 7.64 -0.81 -4.64
N SER A 54 7.30 0.21 -3.85
CA SER A 54 7.32 1.61 -4.27
C SER A 54 8.69 2.09 -4.79
N PHE A 55 9.78 1.39 -4.47
CA PHE A 55 11.10 1.68 -5.05
C PHE A 55 11.10 1.58 -6.59
N LEU A 56 10.21 0.77 -7.18
CA LEU A 56 10.10 0.57 -8.63
C LEU A 56 9.87 1.90 -9.37
N PHE A 57 9.14 2.84 -8.76
CA PHE A 57 8.88 4.18 -9.33
C PHE A 57 10.09 5.12 -9.29
N GLN A 58 11.21 4.70 -8.71
CA GLN A 58 12.48 5.45 -8.69
C GLN A 58 13.53 4.86 -9.63
N THR A 59 13.20 3.78 -10.34
CA THR A 59 14.08 3.17 -11.34
C THR A 59 13.94 3.86 -12.69
N GLU A 60 14.76 3.48 -13.67
CA GLU A 60 14.67 4.00 -15.05
C GLU A 60 13.50 3.40 -15.84
N LEU A 61 12.66 2.57 -15.22
CA LEU A 61 11.47 2.01 -15.84
C LEU A 61 10.47 3.10 -16.22
N SER A 62 9.75 2.89 -17.32
CA SER A 62 8.59 3.73 -17.64
C SER A 62 7.55 3.63 -16.51
N PHE A 63 6.81 4.71 -16.27
CA PHE A 63 5.78 4.73 -15.24
C PHE A 63 4.79 3.57 -15.38
N SER A 64 4.34 3.29 -16.61
CA SER A 64 3.43 2.18 -16.91
C SER A 64 4.04 0.82 -16.59
N SER A 65 5.31 0.60 -16.94
CA SER A 65 6.02 -0.65 -16.62
C SER A 65 6.19 -0.83 -15.11
N ALA A 66 6.62 0.22 -14.40
CA ALA A 66 6.76 0.21 -12.94
C ALA A 66 5.42 -0.08 -12.27
N LEU A 67 4.32 0.51 -12.75
CA LEU A 67 2.97 0.28 -12.24
C LEU A 67 2.51 -1.16 -12.44
N LEU A 68 2.73 -1.75 -13.61
CA LEU A 68 2.39 -3.15 -13.90
C LEU A 68 3.18 -4.12 -13.02
N ILE A 69 4.48 -3.90 -12.86
CA ILE A 69 5.34 -4.73 -12.01
C ILE A 69 4.93 -4.57 -10.53
N HIS A 70 4.64 -3.35 -10.10
CA HIS A 70 4.14 -3.10 -8.75
C HIS A 70 2.81 -3.82 -8.51
N LEU A 71 1.85 -3.71 -9.44
CA LEU A 71 0.56 -4.41 -9.34
C LEU A 71 0.78 -5.92 -9.22
N ALA A 72 1.60 -6.51 -10.10
CA ALA A 72 1.90 -7.95 -10.06
C ALA A 72 2.55 -8.36 -8.73
N GLY A 73 3.56 -7.62 -8.27
CA GLY A 73 4.23 -7.87 -6.99
C GLY A 73 3.29 -7.76 -5.79
N THR A 74 2.41 -6.74 -5.77
CA THR A 74 1.40 -6.60 -4.72
C THR A 74 0.38 -7.73 -4.74
N PHE A 75 -0.01 -8.21 -5.92
CA PHE A 75 -0.95 -9.31 -6.06
C PHE A 75 -0.34 -10.64 -5.58
N ILE A 76 0.94 -10.91 -5.90
CA ILE A 76 1.67 -12.08 -5.40
C ILE A 76 1.76 -12.04 -3.87
N LEU A 77 2.14 -10.89 -3.30
CA LEU A 77 2.20 -10.71 -1.85
C LEU A 77 0.82 -10.87 -1.18
N PHE A 78 -0.24 -10.36 -1.81
CA PHE A 78 -1.61 -10.54 -1.36
C PHE A 78 -2.01 -12.03 -1.36
N ILE A 79 -1.72 -12.78 -2.42
CA ILE A 79 -1.96 -14.23 -2.44
C ILE A 79 -1.19 -14.92 -1.31
N GLY A 80 0.09 -14.58 -1.12
CA GLY A 80 0.91 -15.11 -0.02
C GLY A 80 0.27 -14.86 1.35
N MET A 81 -0.22 -13.65 1.60
CA MET A 81 -0.95 -13.31 2.83
C MET A 81 -2.20 -14.16 3.02
N MET A 82 -2.98 -14.35 1.96
CA MET A 82 -4.22 -15.14 2.01
C MET A 82 -3.91 -16.61 2.36
N LEU A 83 -2.84 -17.17 1.78
CA LEU A 83 -2.40 -18.54 2.05
C LEU A 83 -1.87 -18.70 3.49
N ILE A 84 -1.03 -17.77 3.97
CA ILE A 84 -0.46 -17.80 5.33
C ILE A 84 -1.56 -17.73 6.39
N ASN A 85 -2.60 -16.94 6.16
CA ASN A 85 -3.71 -16.78 7.11
C ASN A 85 -4.85 -17.78 6.90
N HIS A 86 -4.72 -18.71 5.96
CA HIS A 86 -5.77 -19.65 5.58
C HIS A 86 -7.10 -18.97 5.21
N TRP A 87 -7.03 -17.79 4.60
CA TRP A 87 -8.20 -17.05 4.12
C TRP A 87 -8.64 -17.53 2.75
N SER A 88 -9.95 -17.51 2.50
CA SER A 88 -10.53 -17.96 1.23
C SER A 88 -10.11 -17.04 0.07
N LEU A 89 -9.43 -17.59 -0.93
CA LEU A 89 -9.19 -16.92 -2.21
C LEU A 89 -10.39 -17.14 -3.13
N ASN A 90 -11.30 -16.18 -3.16
CA ASN A 90 -12.51 -16.22 -3.98
C ASN A 90 -12.71 -14.93 -4.78
N ARG A 91 -13.77 -14.88 -5.59
CA ARG A 91 -14.09 -13.72 -6.43
C ARG A 91 -14.28 -12.44 -5.61
N GLN A 92 -14.89 -12.54 -4.43
CA GLN A 92 -15.12 -11.39 -3.55
C GLN A 92 -13.80 -10.84 -3.00
N THR A 93 -12.88 -11.70 -2.55
CA THR A 93 -11.58 -11.25 -2.04
C THR A 93 -10.69 -10.63 -3.12
N ILE A 94 -10.78 -11.14 -4.35
CA ILE A 94 -10.09 -10.53 -5.51
C ILE A 94 -10.68 -9.15 -5.83
N LEU A 95 -12.01 -9.01 -5.78
CA LEU A 95 -12.67 -7.72 -6.01
C LEU A 95 -12.31 -6.69 -4.92
N ILE A 96 -12.27 -7.12 -3.66
CA ILE A 96 -11.81 -6.29 -2.53
C ILE A 96 -10.36 -5.84 -2.76
N PHE A 97 -9.46 -6.74 -3.19
CA PHE A 97 -8.08 -6.38 -3.52
C PHE A 97 -8.01 -5.30 -4.61
N ILE A 98 -8.73 -5.48 -5.72
CA ILE A 98 -8.74 -4.51 -6.83
C ILE A 98 -9.26 -3.15 -6.35
N LEU A 99 -10.37 -3.14 -5.60
CA LEU A 99 -10.95 -1.92 -5.06
C LEU A 99 -9.98 -1.21 -4.11
N ALA A 100 -9.39 -1.94 -3.16
CA ALA A 100 -8.41 -1.39 -2.23
C ALA A 100 -7.20 -0.82 -2.97
N TYR A 101 -6.68 -1.51 -3.98
CA TYR A 101 -5.56 -1.04 -4.78
C TYR A 101 -5.87 0.28 -5.48
N ILE A 102 -7.03 0.38 -6.15
CA ILE A 102 -7.47 1.60 -6.82
C ILE A 102 -7.64 2.76 -5.82
N VAL A 103 -8.31 2.51 -4.69
CA VAL A 103 -8.55 3.53 -3.66
C VAL A 103 -7.24 4.04 -3.07
N ILE A 104 -6.31 3.14 -2.72
CA ILE A 104 -4.99 3.52 -2.19
C ILE A 104 -4.23 4.36 -3.21
N TRP A 105 -4.25 3.98 -4.50
CA TRP A 105 -3.61 4.76 -5.56
C TRP A 105 -4.22 6.15 -5.72
N LEU A 106 -5.55 6.26 -5.68
CA LEU A 106 -6.23 7.55 -5.71
C LEU A 106 -5.83 8.42 -4.52
N ILE A 107 -5.78 7.85 -3.31
CA ILE A 107 -5.34 8.57 -2.10
C ILE A 107 -3.90 9.06 -2.26
N ILE A 108 -2.97 8.19 -2.69
CA ILE A 108 -1.57 8.57 -2.91
C ILE A 108 -1.49 9.73 -3.90
N ARG A 109 -2.20 9.63 -5.03
CA ARG A 109 -2.18 10.66 -6.08
C ARG A 109 -2.69 12.01 -5.56
N LEU A 110 -3.82 12.01 -4.85
CA LEU A 110 -4.42 13.23 -4.29
C LEU A 110 -3.53 13.87 -3.21
N VAL A 111 -2.94 13.05 -2.34
CA VAL A 111 -2.08 13.55 -1.25
C VAL A 111 -0.76 14.10 -1.79
N GLU A 112 -0.14 13.44 -2.78
CA GLU A 112 1.12 13.90 -3.37
C GLU A 112 0.96 15.19 -4.17
N GLU A 113 -0.11 15.33 -4.97
CA GLU A 113 -0.40 16.58 -5.69
C GLU A 113 -0.56 17.75 -4.72
N HIS A 114 -1.25 17.55 -3.59
CA HIS A 114 -1.46 18.60 -2.59
C HIS A 114 -0.16 19.02 -1.90
N GLN A 115 0.75 18.08 -1.63
CA GLN A 115 2.06 18.37 -1.03
C GLN A 115 2.95 19.18 -1.97
N ILE A 116 2.99 18.82 -3.26
CA ILE A 116 3.76 19.57 -4.27
C ILE A 116 3.24 21.01 -4.39
N HIS A 117 1.91 21.19 -4.46
CA HIS A 117 1.31 22.51 -4.53
C HIS A 117 1.62 23.38 -3.29
N ARG A 118 1.56 22.82 -2.08
CA ARG A 118 1.91 23.53 -0.84
C ARG A 118 3.38 23.96 -0.80
N ILE A 119 4.31 23.09 -1.18
CA ILE A 119 5.75 23.41 -1.21
C ILE A 119 6.02 24.52 -2.23
N ASN A 120 5.46 24.41 -3.44
CA ASN A 120 5.64 25.42 -4.48
C ASN A 120 5.05 26.79 -4.08
N GLN A 121 3.92 26.81 -3.38
CA GLN A 121 3.36 28.05 -2.84
C GLN A 121 4.27 28.67 -1.77
N GLN A 122 4.83 27.87 -0.86
CA GLN A 122 5.77 28.37 0.15
C GLN A 122 7.05 28.94 -0.46
N ILE A 123 7.61 28.30 -1.50
CA ILE A 123 8.78 28.82 -2.23
C ILE A 123 8.42 30.16 -2.90
N ARG A 124 7.26 30.24 -3.55
CA ARG A 124 6.81 31.47 -4.22
C ARG A 124 6.60 32.62 -3.24
N ASN A 125 6.07 32.35 -2.05
CA ASN A 125 5.85 33.36 -1.01
C ASN A 125 7.15 33.83 -0.33
N ARG A 126 8.22 33.02 -0.34
CA ARG A 126 9.56 33.41 0.16
C ARG A 126 10.39 34.20 -0.85
N ARG A 127 9.99 34.17 -2.13
CA ARG A 127 10.64 34.91 -3.24
C ARG A 127 9.95 36.25 -3.56
N LYS A 128 8.83 36.55 -2.89
CA LYS A 128 8.23 37.88 -2.83
C LYS A 128 8.74 38.58 -1.59
#